data_AF-A0A423WJX5-F1
#
_entry.id   AF-A0A423WJX5-F1
#
_cell.length_a   1.000
_cell.length_b   1.000
_cell.length_c   1.000
_cell.angle_alpha   90.00
_cell.angle_beta   90.00
_cell.angle_gamma   90.00
#
_symmetry.space_group_name_H-M   'P 1'
#
loop_
_entity.id
_entity.type
_entity.pdbx_description
1 polymer ?
#
loop_
_entity_poly.entity_id
_entity_poly.type
_entity_poly.pdbx_seq_one_letter_code
_entity_poly.pdbx_strand_id
1 'polypeptide(L)'
;MRASSALVILTGLAVSAYAASADEYTTEDCSGDASYPHSPSWMFGDDQITIDDTTKAVKTDATLDVWGAYSEKTDDGDCSGDYLGDLDDGCHNVDTFISGKRIECVALNVNGMGKN
;
A
#
# COMPACT_ATOMS: atom_id res chain seq x y z
N MET A 1 -43.67 28.50 -1.20
CA MET A 1 -42.35 28.20 -1.76
C MET A 1 -41.34 28.32 -0.63
N ARG A 2 -40.77 27.21 -0.15
CA ARG A 2 -39.70 27.22 0.85
C ARG A 2 -38.47 26.62 0.18
N ALA A 3 -37.52 27.46 -0.18
CA ALA A 3 -36.23 27.04 -0.68
C ALA A 3 -35.37 26.67 0.53
N SER A 4 -35.08 25.38 0.70
CA SER A 4 -34.07 24.92 1.63
C SER A 4 -32.73 24.95 0.92
N SER A 5 -31.86 25.88 1.30
CA SER A 5 -30.48 25.93 0.83
C SER A 5 -29.69 24.82 1.52
N ALA A 6 -29.22 23.83 0.75
CA ALA A 6 -28.29 22.82 1.22
C ALA A 6 -26.89 23.44 1.35
N LEU A 7 -26.34 23.41 2.55
CA LEU A 7 -24.98 23.85 2.85
C LEU A 7 -24.01 22.74 2.41
N VAL A 8 -23.28 22.95 1.32
CA VAL A 8 -22.21 22.03 0.88
C VAL A 8 -20.95 22.39 1.67
N ILE A 9 -20.66 21.61 2.71
CA ILE A 9 -19.40 21.71 3.45
C ILE A 9 -18.37 20.90 2.65
N LEU A 10 -17.59 21.60 1.82
CA LEU A 10 -16.34 21.06 1.28
C LEU A 10 -15.31 21.06 2.40
N THR A 11 -15.27 19.98 3.19
CA THR A 11 -14.11 19.71 4.04
C THR A 11 -12.95 19.37 3.13
N GLY A 12 -12.03 20.31 2.95
CA GLY A 12 -10.76 20.07 2.28
C GLY A 12 -10.05 18.91 2.97
N LEU A 13 -9.85 17.82 2.23
CA LEU A 13 -8.96 16.73 2.61
C LEU A 13 -7.57 17.33 2.81
N ALA A 14 -7.13 17.41 4.05
CA ALA A 14 -5.74 17.70 4.37
C ALA A 14 -4.91 16.54 3.81
N VAL A 15 -4.31 16.75 2.63
CA VAL A 15 -3.35 15.81 2.06
C VAL A 15 -2.10 15.91 2.91
N SER A 16 -1.86 14.93 3.77
CA SER A 16 -0.62 14.80 4.53
C SER A 16 0.50 14.56 3.52
N ALA A 17 1.39 15.53 3.37
CA ALA A 17 2.44 15.57 2.34
C ALA A 17 3.62 14.60 2.54
N TYR A 18 3.47 13.61 3.44
CA TYR A 18 4.46 12.57 3.74
C TYR A 18 3.69 11.30 4.11
N ALA A 19 3.00 10.72 3.12
CA ALA A 19 2.25 9.48 3.29
C ALA A 19 2.98 8.38 2.51
N ALA A 20 3.17 7.25 3.17
CA ALA A 20 3.37 5.99 2.46
C ALA A 20 2.04 5.24 2.51
N SER A 21 1.67 4.57 1.43
CA SER A 21 0.52 3.67 1.38
C SER A 21 0.84 2.43 0.57
N ALA A 22 0.19 1.33 0.91
CA ALA A 22 0.28 0.05 0.22
C ALA A 22 -1.10 -0.60 0.24
N ASP A 23 -1.97 -0.11 -0.64
CA ASP A 23 -3.38 -0.49 -0.66
C ASP A 23 -3.60 -1.78 -1.43
N GLU A 24 -4.41 -2.69 -0.90
CA GLU A 24 -4.71 -3.96 -1.54
C GLU A 24 -5.96 -3.91 -2.41
N TYR A 25 -5.89 -4.57 -3.56
CA TYR A 25 -6.96 -4.65 -4.55
C TYR A 25 -7.24 -6.09 -4.94
N THR A 26 -8.52 -6.44 -5.02
CA THR A 26 -8.99 -7.73 -5.56
C THR A 26 -8.99 -7.77 -7.10
N THR A 27 -8.65 -6.66 -7.75
CA THR A 27 -8.44 -6.51 -9.19
C THR A 27 -6.94 -6.51 -9.52
N GLU A 28 -6.57 -7.02 -10.69
CA GLU A 28 -5.16 -7.16 -11.10
C GLU A 28 -4.51 -5.82 -11.49
N ASP A 29 -5.31 -4.79 -11.77
CA ASP A 29 -4.92 -3.48 -12.29
C ASP A 29 -5.14 -2.33 -11.29
N CYS A 30 -5.44 -2.67 -10.03
CA CYS A 30 -5.78 -1.72 -8.97
C CYS A 30 -6.95 -0.78 -9.34
N SER A 31 -7.86 -1.26 -10.19
CA SER A 31 -9.08 -0.52 -10.53
C SER A 31 -10.13 -0.61 -9.42
N GLY A 32 -10.91 0.46 -9.27
CA GLY A 32 -11.95 0.56 -8.24
C GLY A 32 -11.42 1.10 -6.91
N ASP A 33 -12.19 0.84 -5.85
CA ASP A 33 -11.80 1.19 -4.48
C ASP A 33 -10.88 0.12 -3.90
N ALA A 34 -9.93 0.54 -3.06
CA ALA A 34 -9.07 -0.38 -2.32
C ALA A 34 -9.94 -1.32 -1.46
N SER A 35 -9.64 -2.62 -1.54
CA SER A 35 -10.31 -3.64 -0.72
C SER A 35 -9.79 -3.60 0.72
N TYR A 36 -8.49 -3.36 0.89
CA TYR A 36 -7.86 -3.15 2.19
C TYR A 36 -6.87 -1.96 2.09
N PRO A 37 -7.29 -0.75 2.50
CA PRO A 37 -6.43 0.42 2.44
C PRO A 37 -5.45 0.43 3.63
N HIS A 38 -4.16 0.65 3.32
CA HIS A 38 -3.11 0.73 4.33
C HIS A 38 -2.33 2.01 4.13
N SER A 39 -2.41 2.91 5.13
CA SER A 39 -1.79 4.22 5.07
C SER A 39 -0.97 4.45 6.33
N PRO A 40 0.27 3.91 6.41
CA PRO A 40 1.12 4.20 7.54
C PRO A 40 1.34 5.71 7.70
N SER A 41 1.00 6.23 8.88
CA SER A 41 1.33 7.61 9.24
C SER A 41 2.73 7.66 9.86
N TRP A 42 3.44 8.77 9.66
CA TRP A 42 4.82 8.99 10.12
C TRP A 42 5.10 8.70 11.61
N MET A 43 4.07 8.65 12.47
CA MET A 43 4.20 8.25 13.88
C MET A 43 3.54 6.91 14.21
N PHE A 44 2.57 6.47 13.42
CA PHE A 44 1.70 5.32 13.70
C PHE A 44 1.20 4.75 12.38
N GLY A 45 1.70 3.58 12.01
CA GLY A 45 1.38 2.96 10.75
C GLY A 45 1.97 1.56 10.69
N ASP A 46 1.28 0.67 9.99
CA ASP A 46 1.81 -0.66 9.71
C ASP A 46 2.93 -0.50 8.68
N ASP A 47 4.18 -0.62 9.14
CA ASP A 47 5.39 -0.65 8.32
C ASP A 47 5.59 -2.02 7.65
N GLN A 48 4.73 -2.97 7.96
CA GLN A 48 4.62 -4.28 7.35
C GLN A 48 3.15 -4.62 7.15
N ILE A 49 2.80 -4.98 5.93
CA ILE A 49 1.43 -5.28 5.53
C ILE A 49 1.42 -6.69 4.96
N THR A 50 0.68 -7.56 5.65
CA THR A 50 0.36 -8.89 5.17
C THR A 50 -0.66 -8.80 4.03
N ILE A 51 -0.37 -9.46 2.92
CA ILE A 51 -1.28 -9.54 1.77
C ILE A 51 -2.34 -10.61 2.02
N ASP A 52 -3.60 -10.25 1.83
CA ASP A 52 -4.73 -11.18 1.91
C ASP A 52 -4.74 -12.13 0.70
N ASP A 53 -5.21 -13.36 0.90
CA ASP A 53 -5.25 -14.40 -0.15
C ASP A 53 -6.14 -13.98 -1.34
N THR A 54 -7.11 -13.09 -1.11
CA THR A 54 -8.00 -12.57 -2.15
C THR A 54 -7.39 -11.43 -2.95
N THR A 55 -6.30 -10.83 -2.47
CA THR A 55 -5.60 -9.72 -3.13
C THR A 55 -4.95 -10.19 -4.42
N LYS A 56 -5.10 -9.37 -5.46
CA LYS A 56 -4.57 -9.55 -6.83
C LYS A 56 -3.54 -8.50 -7.20
N ALA A 57 -3.64 -7.31 -6.62
CA ALA A 57 -2.63 -6.30 -6.76
C ALA A 57 -2.49 -5.44 -5.51
N VAL A 58 -1.30 -4.88 -5.32
CA VAL A 58 -1.02 -3.90 -4.29
C VAL A 58 -0.62 -2.60 -4.98
N LYS A 59 -1.19 -1.49 -4.55
CA LYS A 59 -0.82 -0.17 -5.03
C LYS A 59 0.03 0.53 -3.98
N THR A 60 1.28 0.74 -4.31
CA THR A 60 2.25 1.42 -3.46
C THR A 60 2.36 2.89 -3.84
N ASP A 61 2.48 3.73 -2.82
CA ASP A 61 2.85 5.15 -2.93
C ASP A 61 3.80 5.43 -1.75
N ALA A 62 4.98 5.94 -2.01
CA ALA A 62 5.92 6.31 -0.96
C ALA A 62 6.72 7.56 -1.36
N THR A 63 6.58 8.64 -0.58
CA THR A 63 7.24 9.92 -0.90
C THR A 63 8.76 9.90 -0.65
N LEU A 64 9.21 9.27 0.44
CA LEU A 64 10.63 9.29 0.88
C LEU A 64 11.22 7.88 1.11
N ASP A 65 10.38 6.86 0.99
CA ASP A 65 10.66 5.49 1.37
C ASP A 65 10.38 4.56 0.18
N VAL A 66 10.65 3.27 0.34
CA VAL A 66 10.36 2.27 -0.69
C VAL A 66 9.69 1.07 -0.06
N TRP A 67 8.67 0.54 -0.70
CA TRP A 67 8.02 -0.70 -0.27
C TRP A 67 8.80 -1.90 -0.81
N GLY A 68 9.24 -2.80 0.07
CA GLY A 68 9.86 -4.06 -0.31
C GLY A 68 8.84 -5.20 -0.31
N ALA A 69 8.83 -6.02 -1.34
CA ALA A 69 7.98 -7.21 -1.45
C ALA A 69 8.69 -8.46 -0.92
N TYR A 70 7.93 -9.31 -0.22
CA TYR A 70 8.41 -10.53 0.41
C TYR A 70 7.54 -11.73 0.04
N SER A 71 8.15 -12.91 -0.06
CA SER A 71 7.48 -14.15 -0.48
C SER A 71 6.71 -14.85 0.63
N GLU A 72 6.91 -14.45 1.89
CA GLU A 72 6.28 -15.08 3.04
C GLU A 72 5.91 -14.02 4.09
N LYS A 73 5.13 -14.49 5.05
CA LYS A 73 4.80 -13.79 6.29
C LYS A 73 4.91 -14.77 7.46
N THR A 74 5.25 -14.26 8.63
CA THR A 74 5.22 -15.06 9.87
C THR A 74 3.78 -15.24 10.34
N ASP A 75 3.58 -16.19 11.27
CA ASP A 75 2.27 -16.36 11.92
C ASP A 75 1.83 -15.12 12.71
N ASP A 76 2.78 -14.25 13.08
CA ASP A 76 2.55 -12.98 13.78
C ASP A 76 2.30 -11.80 12.81
N GLY A 77 2.38 -12.03 11.48
CA GLY A 77 2.09 -11.04 10.45
C GLY A 77 3.30 -10.23 9.94
N ASP A 78 4.52 -10.58 10.36
CA ASP A 78 5.75 -9.92 9.88
C ASP A 78 6.17 -10.44 8.50
N CYS A 79 6.73 -9.59 7.66
CA CYS A 79 7.26 -9.98 6.36
C CYS A 79 8.50 -10.88 6.52
N SER A 80 8.51 -12.02 5.83
CA SER A 80 9.59 -13.00 5.93
C SER A 80 9.90 -13.68 4.58
N GLY A 81 10.81 -14.65 4.60
CA GLY A 81 11.17 -15.41 3.40
C GLY A 81 12.07 -14.62 2.44
N ASP A 82 11.91 -14.90 1.15
CA ASP A 82 12.72 -14.27 0.11
C ASP A 82 12.25 -12.84 -0.17
N TYR A 83 13.20 -11.91 -0.19
CA TYR A 83 12.96 -10.57 -0.72
C TYR A 83 12.81 -10.62 -2.25
N LEU A 84 11.66 -10.17 -2.74
CA LEU A 84 11.24 -10.25 -4.13
C LEU A 84 11.67 -9.03 -4.94
N GLY A 85 11.82 -7.88 -4.29
CA GLY A 85 12.22 -6.63 -4.94
C GLY A 85 11.57 -5.41 -4.30
N ASP A 86 12.01 -4.25 -4.77
CA ASP A 86 11.43 -2.95 -4.44
C ASP A 86 10.21 -2.71 -5.35
N LEU A 87 9.09 -2.34 -4.75
CA LEU A 87 7.88 -1.86 -5.41
C LEU A 87 8.02 -0.34 -5.57
N ASP A 88 8.09 0.12 -6.82
CA ASP A 88 7.99 1.54 -7.13
C ASP A 88 6.56 2.06 -6.97
N ASP A 89 6.36 3.37 -7.04
CA ASP A 89 5.02 3.95 -6.94
C ASP A 89 4.15 3.46 -8.11
N GLY A 90 3.03 2.81 -7.79
CA GLY A 90 2.17 2.22 -8.81
C GLY A 90 1.48 0.95 -8.37
N CYS A 91 0.85 0.29 -9.34
CA CYS A 91 0.10 -0.94 -9.14
C CYS A 91 0.95 -2.17 -9.47
N HIS A 92 1.00 -3.11 -8.55
CA HIS A 92 1.81 -4.32 -8.64
C HIS A 92 0.95 -5.55 -8.48
N ASN A 93 0.88 -6.38 -9.53
CA ASN A 93 0.16 -7.64 -9.44
C ASN A 93 0.96 -8.64 -8.56
N VAL A 94 0.32 -9.14 -7.51
CA VAL A 94 1.01 -9.92 -6.47
C VAL A 94 1.49 -11.28 -6.96
N ASP A 95 0.87 -11.84 -7.99
CA ASP A 95 1.19 -13.17 -8.52
C ASP A 95 2.22 -13.12 -9.67
N THR A 96 2.46 -11.93 -10.24
CA THR A 96 3.25 -11.79 -11.47
C THR A 96 4.39 -10.77 -11.39
N PHE A 97 4.48 -10.00 -10.31
CA PHE A 97 5.58 -9.06 -10.06
C PHE A 97 6.96 -9.75 -10.20
N ILE A 98 7.11 -10.94 -9.59
CA ILE A 98 8.23 -11.85 -9.84
C ILE A 98 7.69 -13.17 -10.36
N SER A 99 8.22 -13.61 -11.51
CA SER A 99 7.76 -14.86 -12.14
C SER A 99 7.92 -16.05 -11.20
N GLY A 100 6.79 -16.71 -10.90
CA GLY A 100 6.75 -17.92 -10.06
C GLY A 100 6.79 -17.66 -8.56
N LYS A 101 6.68 -16.41 -8.10
CA LYS A 101 6.58 -16.07 -6.68
C LYS A 101 5.44 -15.08 -6.45
N ARG A 102 4.65 -15.33 -5.40
CA ARG A 102 3.60 -14.42 -4.94
C ARG A 102 4.17 -13.46 -3.90
N ILE A 103 3.74 -12.20 -3.93
CA ILE A 103 3.93 -11.24 -2.83
C ILE A 103 2.95 -11.62 -1.72
N GLU A 104 3.48 -12.08 -0.59
CA GLU A 104 2.68 -12.42 0.60
C GLU A 104 2.72 -11.30 1.66
N CYS A 105 3.72 -10.43 1.59
CA CYS A 105 3.89 -9.31 2.52
C CYS A 105 4.66 -8.16 1.87
N VAL A 106 4.36 -6.93 2.26
CA VAL A 106 5.10 -5.73 1.87
C VAL A 106 5.56 -4.94 3.08
N ALA A 107 6.82 -4.51 3.10
CA ALA A 107 7.40 -3.75 4.21
C ALA A 107 7.93 -2.39 3.75
N LEU A 108 7.67 -1.34 4.52
CA LEU A 108 8.18 0.00 4.26
C LEU A 108 9.64 0.07 4.69
N ASN A 109 10.54 0.07 3.71
CA ASN A 109 11.96 0.27 3.95
C ASN A 109 12.25 1.75 4.12
N VAL A 110 12.18 2.21 5.37
CA VAL A 110 12.58 3.56 5.79
C VAL A 110 14.09 3.73 5.63
N ASN A 111 14.55 4.14 4.43
CA ASN A 111 15.89 4.67 4.09
C ASN A 111 16.18 4.71 2.56
N GLY A 112 15.17 4.90 1.69
CA GLY A 112 15.38 5.05 0.23
C GLY A 112 16.32 6.22 -0.14
N MET A 113 16.41 7.24 0.73
CA MET A 113 17.28 8.41 0.56
C MET A 113 18.76 8.21 0.95
N GLY A 114 19.16 7.00 1.36
CA GLY A 114 20.52 6.69 1.82
C GLY A 114 21.47 6.08 0.77
N LYS A 115 21.02 5.81 -0.46
CA LYS A 115 21.90 5.32 -1.54
C LYS A 115 22.58 6.50 -2.24
N ASN A 116 23.62 7.06 -1.60
CA ASN A 116 24.71 7.78 -2.26
C ASN A 116 25.91 6.84 -2.44
#